data_AF-A0A934HQK0-F1
#
_entry.id   AF-A0A934HQK0-F1
#
_cell.length_a   1.000
_cell.length_b   1.000
_cell.length_c   1.000
_cell.angle_alpha   90.00
_cell.angle_beta   90.00
_cell.angle_gamma   90.00
#
_symmetry.space_group_name_H-M   'P 1'
#
loop_
_entity.id
_entity.type
_entity.pdbx_description
1 polymer ?
#
loop_
_entity_poly.entity_id
_entity_poly.type
_entity_poly.pdbx_seq_one_letter_code
_entity_poly.pdbx_strand_id
1 'polypeptide(L)'
;MTHPANSSIPPDDLNTENLEGVQVYGLAEVEQPLGKITRVHRDEANTTVDLQTGGVRGIPKGSLTLDLARLSFIRNNRGVLYARTNLENLLNLGR
;
A
#
# COMPACT_ATOMS: atom_id res chain seq x y z
N MET A 1 16.52 -6.42 23.08
CA MET A 1 15.71 -5.28 22.61
C MET A 1 14.63 -5.83 21.70
N THR A 2 13.37 -5.80 22.14
CA THR A 2 12.23 -6.36 21.40
C THR A 2 11.84 -5.41 20.28
N HIS A 3 11.93 -5.86 19.03
CA HIS A 3 11.37 -5.15 17.89
C HIS A 3 9.87 -4.90 18.14
N PRO A 4 9.32 -3.70 17.84
CA PRO A 4 7.90 -3.44 18.01
C PRO A 4 7.11 -4.41 17.13
N ALA A 5 6.15 -5.11 17.72
CA ALA A 5 5.25 -6.00 17.02
C ALA A 5 4.43 -5.18 16.02
N ASN A 6 4.82 -5.20 14.75
CA ASN A 6 3.95 -4.77 13.66
C ASN A 6 2.80 -5.78 13.60
N SER A 7 1.67 -5.47 14.20
CA SER A 7 0.49 -6.32 14.13
C SER A 7 -0.05 -6.29 12.69
N SER A 8 0.02 -7.43 12.00
CA SER A 8 -0.74 -7.62 10.77
C SER A 8 -2.21 -7.38 11.05
N ILE A 9 -2.83 -6.54 10.23
CA ILE A 9 -4.23 -6.17 10.40
C ILE A 9 -5.10 -7.34 9.95
N PRO A 10 -6.15 -7.69 10.72
CA PRO A 10 -7.05 -8.76 10.31
C PRO A 10 -7.74 -8.38 9.00
N PRO A 11 -7.98 -9.35 8.10
CA PRO A 11 -8.58 -9.09 6.78
C PRO A 11 -9.96 -8.41 6.86
N ASP A 12 -10.68 -8.57 7.97
CA ASP A 12 -11.95 -7.89 8.25
C ASP A 12 -11.82 -6.36 8.40
N ASP A 13 -10.67 -5.86 8.88
CA ASP A 13 -10.40 -4.42 9.01
C ASP A 13 -9.93 -3.80 7.67
N LEU A 14 -9.61 -4.63 6.66
CA LEU A 14 -9.20 -4.21 5.32
C LEU A 14 -10.43 -3.92 4.45
N ASN A 15 -11.22 -2.94 4.85
CA ASN A 15 -12.37 -2.43 4.11
C ASN A 15 -12.02 -1.18 3.29
N THR A 16 -12.82 -0.90 2.26
CA THR A 16 -12.62 0.23 1.34
C THR A 16 -12.40 1.54 2.10
N GLU A 17 -13.21 1.80 3.14
CA GLU A 17 -13.15 3.00 3.96
C GLU A 17 -11.82 3.16 4.72
N ASN A 18 -11.23 2.08 5.21
CA ASN A 18 -9.94 2.13 5.89
C ASN A 18 -8.76 2.22 4.93
N LEU A 19 -8.92 1.72 3.71
CA LEU A 19 -7.85 1.58 2.73
C LEU A 19 -7.70 2.80 1.82
N GLU A 20 -8.80 3.46 1.47
CA GLU A 20 -8.75 4.70 0.72
C GLU A 20 -8.07 5.80 1.54
N GLY A 21 -7.06 6.46 0.96
CA GLY A 21 -6.28 7.46 1.68
C GLY A 21 -5.01 6.94 2.33
N VAL A 22 -4.81 5.62 2.40
CA VAL A 22 -3.61 5.01 2.96
C VAL A 22 -2.38 5.35 2.13
N GLN A 23 -1.33 5.80 2.81
CA GLN A 23 -0.04 6.07 2.19
C GLN A 23 0.72 4.76 1.99
N VAL A 24 1.29 4.58 0.80
CA VAL A 24 2.08 3.39 0.44
C VAL A 24 3.54 3.76 0.41
N TYR A 25 4.37 2.98 1.10
CA TYR A 25 5.81 3.16 1.22
C TYR A 25 6.56 1.98 0.60
N GLY A 26 7.82 2.22 0.25
CA GLY A 26 8.72 1.15 -0.18
C GLY A 26 9.17 0.31 1.02
N LEU A 27 9.41 -0.98 0.80
CA LEU A 27 10.07 -1.81 1.83
C LEU A 27 11.46 -1.28 2.21
N ALA A 28 12.18 -0.69 1.25
CA ALA A 28 13.52 -0.14 1.44
C ALA A 28 13.53 1.31 1.97
N GLU A 29 12.43 2.05 1.83
CA GLU A 29 12.37 3.48 2.16
C GLU A 29 11.15 3.77 3.03
N VAL A 30 11.43 4.23 4.25
CA VAL A 30 10.39 4.47 5.26
C VAL A 30 9.92 5.93 5.29
N GLU A 31 10.71 6.84 4.70
CA GLU A 31 10.56 8.28 4.94
C GLU A 31 9.71 8.98 3.87
N GLN A 32 9.61 8.43 2.65
CA GLN A 32 8.85 9.05 1.56
C GLN A 32 7.79 8.08 1.00
N PRO A 33 6.51 8.49 0.94
CA PRO A 33 5.48 7.65 0.34
C PRO A 33 5.67 7.58 -1.18
N LEU A 34 5.51 6.37 -1.72
CA LEU A 34 5.48 6.09 -3.15
C LEU A 34 4.19 6.60 -3.80
N GLY A 35 3.12 6.65 -3.00
CA GLY A 35 1.81 7.11 -3.44
C GLY A 35 0.75 6.94 -2.37
N LYS A 36 -0.50 7.12 -2.78
CA LYS A 36 -1.68 6.97 -1.93
C LYS A 36 -2.72 6.10 -2.62
N ILE A 37 -3.36 5.21 -1.87
CA ILE A 37 -4.50 4.45 -2.37
C ILE A 37 -5.68 5.39 -2.60
N THR A 38 -6.20 5.43 -3.83
CA THR A 38 -7.34 6.27 -4.22
C THR A 38 -8.62 5.50 -4.45
N ARG A 39 -8.53 4.18 -4.62
CA ARG A 39 -9.70 3.31 -4.79
C ARG A 39 -9.36 1.87 -4.43
N VAL A 40 -10.34 1.14 -3.91
CA VAL A 40 -10.28 -0.31 -3.72
C VAL A 40 -11.36 -0.97 -4.55
N HIS A 41 -10.97 -1.95 -5.35
CA HIS A 41 -11.87 -2.79 -6.14
C HIS A 41 -11.90 -4.17 -5.50
N ARG A 42 -13.04 -4.54 -4.93
CA ARG A 42 -13.25 -5.87 -4.34
C ARG A 42 -14.14 -6.67 -5.26
N ASP A 43 -13.57 -7.72 -5.84
CA ASP A 43 -14.26 -8.72 -6.64
C ASP A 43 -14.36 -10.02 -5.85
N GLU A 44 -15.28 -10.92 -6.21
CA GLU A 44 -15.52 -12.16 -5.44
C GLU A 44 -14.28 -13.05 -5.35
N ALA A 45 -13.40 -12.98 -6.35
CA ALA A 45 -12.17 -13.77 -6.42
C ALA A 45 -10.91 -12.97 -6.06
N ASN A 46 -10.94 -11.63 -6.11
CA ASN A 46 -9.73 -10.85 -5.95
C ASN A 46 -9.96 -9.42 -5.46
N THR A 47 -9.04 -8.87 -4.67
CA THR A 47 -9.09 -7.47 -4.25
C THR A 47 -7.90 -6.72 -4.82
N THR A 48 -8.18 -5.67 -5.58
CA THR A 48 -7.15 -4.79 -6.16
C THR A 48 -7.34 -3.37 -5.66
N VAL A 49 -6.27 -2.56 -5.72
CA VAL A 49 -6.28 -1.16 -5.29
C VAL A 49 -5.64 -0.29 -6.34
N ASP A 50 -6.19 0.90 -6.55
CA ASP A 50 -5.57 1.94 -7.36
C ASP A 50 -4.66 2.78 -6.47
N LEU A 51 -3.37 2.74 -6.78
CA LEU A 51 -2.34 3.56 -6.19
C LEU A 51 -2.10 4.78 -7.08
N GLN A 52 -2.41 5.98 -6.58
CA GLN A 52 -1.99 7.22 -7.24
C GLN A 52 -0.57 7.57 -6.81
N THR A 53 0.33 7.61 -7.79
CA THR A 53 1.75 7.88 -7.62
C THR A 53 2.08 9.31 -8.01
N GLY A 54 2.98 9.95 -7.25
CA GLY A 54 3.41 11.33 -7.50
C GLY A 54 4.52 11.48 -8.55
N GLY A 55 5.05 10.38 -9.09
CA GLY A 55 6.26 10.40 -9.92
C GLY A 55 7.55 10.25 -9.10
N VAL A 56 7.55 9.37 -8.10
CA VAL A 56 8.66 9.18 -7.15
C VAL A 56 9.56 8.04 -7.61
N ARG A 57 10.88 8.30 -7.61
CA ARG A 57 11.97 7.31 -7.71
C ARG A 57 11.78 6.23 -8.79
N GLY A 58 11.62 6.65 -10.04
CA GLY A 58 11.49 5.74 -11.19
C GLY A 58 10.09 5.15 -11.38
N ILE A 59 9.13 5.45 -10.50
CA ILE A 59 7.72 5.15 -10.71
C ILE A 59 7.09 6.30 -11.49
N PRO A 60 6.44 6.04 -12.63
CA PRO A 60 5.76 7.09 -13.38
C PRO A 60 4.64 7.71 -12.54
N LYS A 61 4.38 9.00 -12.74
CA LYS A 61 3.23 9.67 -12.15
C LYS A 61 1.95 9.16 -12.83
N GLY A 62 1.00 8.65 -12.05
CA GLY A 62 -0.24 8.12 -12.60
C GLY A 62 -1.04 7.32 -11.58
N SER A 63 -1.95 6.50 -12.09
CA SER A 63 -2.67 5.51 -11.29
C SER A 63 -2.17 4.12 -11.68
N LEU A 64 -1.78 3.32 -10.69
CA LEU A 64 -1.34 1.95 -10.85
C LEU A 64 -2.32 1.03 -10.12
N THR A 65 -2.88 0.05 -10.80
CA THR A 65 -3.73 -0.96 -10.17
C THR A 65 -2.87 -2.11 -9.70
N LEU A 66 -2.92 -2.40 -8.39
CA LEU A 66 -2.13 -3.44 -7.75
C LEU A 66 -3.05 -4.43 -7.05
N ASP A 67 -2.62 -5.69 -6.98
CA ASP A 67 -3.26 -6.66 -6.12
C ASP A 67 -3.03 -6.31 -4.64
N LEU A 68 -4.08 -6.38 -3.82
CA LEU A 68 -4.01 -6.08 -2.40
C LEU A 68 -3.08 -7.06 -1.67
N ALA A 69 -2.93 -8.30 -2.17
CA ALA A 69 -1.99 -9.29 -1.62
C ALA A 69 -0.51 -8.89 -1.79
N ARG A 70 -0.21 -7.94 -2.70
CA ARG A 70 1.15 -7.37 -2.88
C ARG A 70 1.44 -6.19 -1.94
N LEU A 71 0.48 -5.83 -1.09
CA LEU A 71 0.62 -4.78 -0.08
C LEU A 71 0.65 -5.41 1.32
N SER A 72 1.56 -4.92 2.14
CA SER A 72 1.59 -5.22 3.57
C SER A 72 1.09 -4.03 4.36
N PHE A 73 -0.08 -4.18 4.97
CA PHE A 73 -0.70 -3.14 5.78
C PHE A 73 -0.20 -3.22 7.21
N ILE A 74 0.28 -2.09 7.73
CA ILE A 74 0.80 -1.96 9.08
C ILE A 74 0.10 -0.78 9.74
N ARG A 75 -0.44 -1.00 10.94
CA ARG A 75 -0.93 0.07 11.80
C ARG A 75 0.18 0.41 12.80
N ASN A 76 0.65 1.66 12.81
CA ASN A 76 1.65 2.07 13.79
C ASN A 76 1.03 2.27 15.18
N ASN A 77 1.89 2.54 16.17
CA ASN A 77 1.50 2.76 17.56
C ASN A 77 0.64 4.04 17.77
N ARG A 78 0.48 4.89 16.75
CA ARG A 78 -0.42 6.06 16.76
C ARG A 78 -1.78 5.74 16.12
N GLY A 79 -2.04 4.48 15.75
CA GLY A 79 -3.25 4.05 15.07
C GLY A 79 -3.28 4.36 13.56
N VAL A 80 -2.21 4.93 13.01
CA VAL A 80 -2.15 5.31 11.59
C VAL A 80 -1.85 4.08 10.75
N LEU A 81 -2.71 3.84 9.77
CA LEU A 81 -2.56 2.79 8.77
C LEU A 81 -1.68 3.26 7.62
N TYR A 82 -0.66 2.47 7.29
CA TYR A 82 0.16 2.65 6.10
C TYR A 82 0.39 1.29 5.43
N ALA A 83 0.57 1.30 4.11
CA ALA A 83 0.89 0.12 3.34
C ALA A 83 2.36 0.13 2.95
N ARG A 84 2.93 -1.06 2.79
CA ARG A 84 4.29 -1.26 2.27
C ARG A 84 4.25 -2.18 1.06
N THR A 85 5.08 -1.89 0.07
CA THR A 85 5.26 -2.77 -1.09
C THR A 85 6.70 -2.77 -1.56
N ASN A 86 7.06 -3.81 -2.31
CA ASN A 86 8.35 -3.86 -2.97
C ASN A 86 8.33 -2.93 -4.20
N LEU A 87 9.36 -2.10 -4.37
CA LEU A 87 9.43 -1.14 -5.48
C LEU A 87 9.36 -1.85 -6.84
N GLU A 88 9.93 -3.05 -6.91
CA GLU A 88 9.88 -3.91 -8.10
C GLU A 88 8.46 -4.26 -8.53
N ASN A 89 7.50 -4.38 -7.59
CA ASN A 89 6.10 -4.62 -7.95
C ASN A 89 5.51 -3.45 -8.75
N LEU A 90 5.90 -2.22 -8.40
CA LEU A 90 5.41 -1.00 -9.06
C LEU A 90 6.11 -0.75 -10.39
N LEU A 91 7.42 -1.02 -10.45
CA LEU A 91 8.22 -0.85 -11.67
C LEU A 91 7.80 -1.83 -12.78
N ASN A 92 7.39 -3.05 -12.43
CA ASN A 92 6.91 -4.03 -13.40
C ASN A 92 5.51 -3.70 -13.96
N LEU A 93 4.72 -2.88 -13.28
CA LEU A 93 3.38 -2.48 -13.73
C LEU A 93 3.41 -1.27 -14.67
N GLY A 94 4.50 -0.50 -14.69
CA GLY A 94 4.66 0.71 -15.49
C GLY A 94 5.43 0.52 -16.81
N ARG A 95 5.65 -0.72 -17.27
CA ARG A 95 6.34 -1.04 -18.53
C ARG A 95 5.37 -1.47 -19.63
#